data_AF-A0A8J5XN51-F1
#
_entry.id   AF-A0A8J5XN51-F1
#
_cell.length_a   1.000
_cell.length_b   1.000
_cell.length_c   1.000
_cell.angle_alpha   90.00
_cell.angle_beta   90.00
_cell.angle_gamma   90.00
#
_symmetry.space_group_name_H-M   'P 1'
#
loop_
_entity.id
_entity.type
_entity.pdbx_description
1 polymer ?
#
loop_
_entity_poly.entity_id
_entity_poly.type
_entity_poly.pdbx_seq_one_letter_code
_entity_poly.pdbx_strand_id
1 'polypeptide(L)'
;MRRRRPRSFAIVAAILAAPGVVRAQTWPSDDLVTSTLPNGDAASSTRRQHTGAPATLCLLGHVAPTILMVGAQKCGSSSLWSDVMKHVKGTVSARAKVGVEPRHFSKEQHFFSKDARYRKGMAFYVSHYPTCQPGARALRAVDATPNYLRIPGTAARVHAAYAGHVRALRMIVIVRNPTDRLISWYGHIGTKRGISNLSIDEFAYANLREMRACAKKHWLPVESEAMWASACRNLRPPLYDALSGGMYAPQIAEWLHWFPARQIALVTFGGYLKRVKDVLTDLAAFIGQEPRSGASATHARALADASEVGVVRRRRAIEPSHRNVRSRGRAALSASTHAALTEFYRPHVDALIALLHRPAAQSMFSTPFRPARALTAPRLLDGSM
;
A
#
# COMPACT_ATOMS: atom_id res chain seq x y z
N MET A 1 -6.07 -48.14 18.38
CA MET A 1 -6.61 -46.89 17.82
C MET A 1 -6.11 -45.68 18.62
N ARG A 2 -5.18 -44.88 18.09
CA ARG A 2 -4.75 -43.60 18.68
C ARG A 2 -5.00 -42.49 17.66
N ARG A 3 -5.98 -41.62 17.91
CA ARG A 3 -6.27 -40.44 17.08
C ARG A 3 -5.17 -39.39 17.32
N ARG A 4 -4.38 -39.10 16.28
CA ARG A 4 -3.45 -37.96 16.24
C ARG A 4 -4.25 -36.66 16.06
N ARG A 5 -4.05 -35.68 16.94
CA ARG A 5 -4.54 -34.30 16.79
C ARG A 5 -3.75 -33.59 15.67
N PRO A 6 -4.37 -32.78 14.79
CA PRO A 6 -3.64 -32.11 13.73
C PRO A 6 -2.86 -30.88 14.24
N ARG A 7 -1.63 -30.76 13.72
CA ARG A 7 -0.60 -29.76 14.03
C ARG A 7 -0.86 -28.40 13.35
N SER A 8 -2.06 -27.85 13.44
CA SER A 8 -2.44 -26.62 12.71
C SER A 8 -2.13 -25.31 13.44
N PHE A 9 -1.57 -25.36 14.65
CA PHE A 9 -1.35 -24.18 15.51
C PHE A 9 -0.08 -23.37 15.17
N ALA A 10 0.86 -23.91 14.40
CA ALA A 10 2.17 -23.28 14.18
C ALA A 10 2.28 -22.39 12.91
N ILE A 11 1.36 -22.53 11.95
CA ILE A 11 1.53 -21.95 10.59
C ILE A 11 1.13 -20.48 10.52
N VAL A 12 0.14 -20.04 11.31
CA VAL A 12 -0.45 -18.69 11.20
C VAL A 12 0.47 -17.58 11.75
N ALA A 13 1.37 -17.90 12.68
CA ALA A 13 2.33 -16.94 13.22
C ALA A 13 3.53 -16.67 12.28
N ALA A 14 3.85 -17.59 11.38
CA ALA A 14 5.04 -17.52 10.54
C ALA A 14 4.89 -16.60 9.31
N ILE A 15 3.66 -16.45 8.79
CA ILE A 15 3.41 -15.72 7.53
C ILE A 15 3.62 -14.19 7.69
N LEU A 16 3.44 -13.66 8.90
CA LEU A 16 3.69 -12.24 9.20
C LEU A 16 5.17 -11.92 9.45
N ALA A 17 6.06 -12.93 9.40
CA ALA A 17 7.48 -12.81 9.71
C ALA A 17 8.44 -13.08 8.53
N ALA A 18 7.94 -13.35 7.32
CA ALA A 18 8.75 -13.78 6.17
C ALA A 18 8.86 -12.73 5.04
N PRO A 19 9.94 -12.74 4.22
CA PRO A 19 10.54 -11.49 3.76
C PRO A 19 10.41 -11.28 2.23
N GLY A 20 10.47 -10.02 1.74
CA GLY A 20 10.66 -9.67 0.31
C GLY A 20 9.42 -9.31 -0.53
N VAL A 21 9.69 -8.81 -1.75
CA VAL A 21 8.69 -8.38 -2.76
C VAL A 21 8.07 -9.60 -3.47
N VAL A 22 6.76 -9.60 -3.63
CA VAL A 22 5.96 -10.69 -4.21
C VAL A 22 5.43 -10.27 -5.59
N ARG A 23 5.75 -11.03 -6.65
CA ARG A 23 5.14 -10.92 -8.00
C ARG A 23 4.08 -12.01 -8.21
N ALA A 24 2.90 -11.60 -8.67
CA ALA A 24 1.69 -12.43 -8.80
C ALA A 24 1.68 -13.52 -9.90
N GLN A 25 2.82 -14.05 -10.36
CA GLN A 25 2.84 -14.97 -11.51
C GLN A 25 3.55 -16.32 -11.31
N THR A 26 4.16 -16.59 -10.16
CA THR A 26 4.72 -17.93 -9.87
C THR A 26 4.58 -18.22 -8.38
N TRP A 27 3.56 -18.99 -7.98
CA TRP A 27 3.33 -19.33 -6.57
C TRP A 27 2.87 -20.78 -6.42
N PRO A 28 3.79 -21.70 -6.09
CA PRO A 28 3.44 -22.94 -5.42
C PRO A 28 4.19 -23.10 -4.07
N SER A 29 3.43 -23.68 -3.13
CA SER A 29 3.74 -24.32 -1.83
C SER A 29 5.18 -24.26 -1.26
N ASP A 30 5.24 -23.81 0.00
CA ASP A 30 6.17 -24.23 1.05
C ASP A 30 7.66 -24.29 0.69
N ASP A 31 8.31 -23.13 0.63
CA ASP A 31 9.53 -22.83 1.41
C ASP A 31 9.98 -21.38 1.17
N LEU A 32 10.06 -20.61 2.26
CA LEU A 32 10.25 -19.16 2.25
C LEU A 32 11.73 -18.76 2.42
N VAL A 33 12.65 -19.23 1.56
CA VAL A 33 13.95 -18.59 1.29
C VAL A 33 14.41 -18.91 -0.14
N THR A 34 14.62 -17.85 -0.92
CA THR A 34 15.38 -17.76 -2.19
C THR A 34 15.04 -18.73 -3.32
N SER A 35 14.53 -18.20 -4.43
CA SER A 35 15.14 -18.54 -5.72
C SER A 35 15.20 -17.31 -6.62
N THR A 36 16.42 -17.07 -7.08
CA THR A 36 16.79 -16.36 -8.29
C THR A 36 15.79 -16.58 -9.43
N LEU A 37 15.63 -15.56 -10.27
CA LEU A 37 15.09 -15.68 -11.62
C LEU A 37 15.54 -17.02 -12.26
N PRO A 38 14.62 -17.92 -12.67
CA PRO A 38 14.98 -18.97 -13.60
C PRO A 38 15.37 -18.32 -14.92
N ASN A 39 16.53 -18.69 -15.46
CA ASN A 39 16.77 -18.58 -16.89
C ASN A 39 15.59 -19.23 -17.60
N GLY A 40 14.94 -18.49 -18.51
CA GLY A 40 13.82 -19.01 -19.27
C GLY A 40 14.23 -20.28 -20.02
N ASP A 41 13.48 -21.36 -19.84
CA ASP A 41 13.66 -22.55 -20.65
C ASP A 41 13.23 -22.27 -22.09
N ALA A 42 14.07 -22.80 -22.97
CA ALA A 42 14.07 -22.63 -24.41
C ALA A 42 12.77 -23.15 -25.05
N ALA A 43 12.01 -22.25 -25.65
CA ALA A 43 11.28 -22.54 -26.86
C ALA A 43 11.76 -21.52 -27.91
N SER A 44 12.28 -22.04 -29.01
CA SER A 44 12.99 -21.29 -30.06
C SER A 44 12.22 -20.05 -30.53
N SER A 45 12.69 -18.87 -30.15
CA SER A 45 12.49 -17.69 -30.99
C SER A 45 13.68 -16.75 -30.75
N THR A 46 14.31 -16.38 -31.85
CA THR A 46 15.40 -15.40 -32.00
C THR A 46 15.47 -14.38 -30.87
N ARG A 47 16.57 -14.45 -30.11
CA ARG A 47 16.98 -13.51 -29.06
C ARG A 47 17.10 -12.09 -29.64
N ARG A 48 16.00 -11.33 -29.67
CA ARG A 48 16.08 -9.87 -29.75
C ARG A 48 16.49 -9.37 -28.37
N GLN A 49 17.76 -9.01 -28.23
CA GLN A 49 18.27 -8.21 -27.12
C GLN A 49 17.41 -6.93 -27.02
N HIS A 50 16.59 -6.79 -25.97
CA HIS A 50 16.01 -5.49 -25.61
C HIS A 50 16.97 -4.79 -24.66
N THR A 51 17.95 -4.09 -25.23
CA THR A 51 19.06 -3.38 -24.56
C THR A 51 18.70 -1.96 -24.12
N GLY A 52 17.42 -1.65 -23.86
CA GLY A 52 17.00 -0.31 -23.46
C GLY A 52 16.06 -0.29 -22.26
N ALA A 53 16.42 0.47 -21.22
CA ALA A 53 15.46 0.87 -20.19
C ALA A 53 14.24 1.54 -20.87
N PRO A 54 13.00 1.27 -20.43
CA PRO A 54 11.81 1.85 -21.06
C PRO A 54 11.89 3.38 -21.06
N ALA A 55 11.60 3.99 -22.21
CA ALA A 55 11.68 5.44 -22.41
C ALA A 55 10.83 6.21 -21.37
N THR A 56 11.25 7.44 -21.09
CA THR A 56 10.50 8.36 -20.22
C THR A 56 9.14 8.68 -20.84
N LEU A 57 8.07 8.46 -20.08
CA LEU A 57 6.74 8.90 -20.49
C LEU A 57 6.61 10.41 -20.23
N CYS A 58 6.37 11.16 -21.29
CA CYS A 58 6.13 12.60 -21.23
C CYS A 58 4.66 12.88 -21.47
N LEU A 59 4.01 13.61 -20.56
CA LEU A 59 2.66 14.11 -20.72
C LEU A 59 2.69 15.63 -20.53
N LEU A 60 2.16 16.37 -21.50
CA LEU A 60 2.06 17.84 -21.45
C LEU A 60 3.41 18.52 -21.13
N GLY A 61 4.51 18.00 -21.70
CA GLY A 61 5.86 18.56 -21.50
C GLY A 61 6.57 18.18 -20.19
N HIS A 62 5.93 17.36 -19.34
CA HIS A 62 6.50 16.94 -18.06
C HIS A 62 6.66 15.42 -17.98
N VAL A 63 7.62 14.97 -17.15
CA VAL A 63 7.82 13.55 -16.84
C VAL A 63 6.60 13.04 -16.07
N ALA A 64 5.81 12.17 -16.71
CA ALA A 64 4.59 11.65 -16.12
C ALA A 64 4.90 10.59 -15.05
N PRO A 65 4.20 10.61 -13.90
CA PRO A 65 4.36 9.60 -12.87
C PRO A 65 3.95 8.22 -13.37
N THR A 66 4.92 7.37 -13.70
CA THR A 66 4.63 5.98 -14.10
C THR A 66 4.70 5.01 -12.93
N ILE A 67 5.24 5.46 -11.78
CA ILE A 67 5.36 4.66 -10.56
C ILE A 67 4.42 5.24 -9.51
N LEU A 68 3.45 4.44 -9.09
CA LEU A 68 2.47 4.82 -8.06
C LEU A 68 2.72 3.95 -6.83
N MET A 69 3.25 4.52 -5.76
CA MET A 69 3.31 3.84 -4.45
C MET A 69 2.01 4.12 -3.70
N VAL A 70 1.03 3.25 -3.97
CA VAL A 70 -0.39 3.51 -3.70
C VAL A 70 -0.79 3.28 -2.25
N GLY A 71 0.01 2.53 -1.50
CA GLY A 71 -0.37 2.15 -0.15
C GLY A 71 0.61 1.18 0.49
N ALA A 72 0.29 0.69 1.69
CA ALA A 72 -0.78 1.15 2.55
C ALA A 72 -0.29 2.19 3.56
N GLN A 73 -1.20 3.01 4.10
CA GLN A 73 -0.87 3.91 5.20
C GLN A 73 -0.26 3.15 6.38
N LYS A 74 0.71 3.78 7.05
CA LYS A 74 1.34 3.28 8.29
C LYS A 74 2.09 1.94 8.14
N CYS A 75 2.38 1.55 6.89
CA CYS A 75 3.14 0.35 6.56
C CYS A 75 4.59 0.64 6.13
N GLY A 76 5.10 1.86 6.34
CA GLY A 76 6.49 2.21 6.00
C GLY A 76 6.70 2.83 4.61
N SER A 77 5.63 3.26 3.92
CA SER A 77 5.70 3.85 2.57
C SER A 77 6.65 5.06 2.46
N SER A 78 6.77 5.90 3.50
CA SER A 78 7.71 7.03 3.46
C SER A 78 9.17 6.56 3.45
N SER A 79 9.47 5.48 4.19
CA SER A 79 10.81 4.91 4.29
C SER A 79 11.17 4.22 2.99
N LEU A 80 10.28 3.37 2.48
CA LEU A 80 10.46 2.71 1.19
C LEU A 80 10.61 3.73 0.06
N TRP A 81 9.76 4.77 0.02
CA TRP A 81 9.92 5.86 -0.95
C TRP A 81 11.28 6.54 -0.84
N SER A 82 11.72 6.87 0.38
CA SER A 82 13.02 7.52 0.55
C SER A 82 14.16 6.64 0.06
N ASP A 83 14.12 5.34 0.31
CA ASP A 83 15.15 4.42 -0.13
C ASP A 83 15.10 4.20 -1.65
N VAL A 84 13.92 4.11 -2.26
CA VAL A 84 13.75 4.07 -3.73
C VAL A 84 14.35 5.31 -4.38
N MET A 85 14.03 6.51 -3.88
CA MET A 85 14.56 7.76 -4.42
C MET A 85 16.09 7.87 -4.29
N LYS A 86 16.66 7.31 -3.21
CA LYS A 86 18.10 7.35 -2.97
C LYS A 86 18.87 6.28 -3.74
N HIS A 87 18.30 5.09 -3.88
CA HIS A 87 19.04 3.90 -4.30
C HIS A 87 18.58 3.30 -5.62
N VAL A 88 17.52 3.81 -6.26
CA VAL A 88 17.12 3.39 -7.61
C VAL A 88 17.42 4.50 -8.60
N LYS A 89 18.23 4.20 -9.63
CA LYS A 89 18.63 5.17 -10.66
C LYS A 89 17.42 5.64 -11.46
N GLY A 90 17.48 6.85 -12.00
CA GLY A 90 16.44 7.42 -12.85
C GLY A 90 15.12 7.74 -12.15
N THR A 91 14.98 7.52 -10.84
CA THR A 91 13.76 7.89 -10.12
C THR A 91 13.72 9.39 -9.84
N VAL A 92 12.57 10.02 -10.09
CA VAL A 92 12.31 11.43 -9.80
C VAL A 92 11.00 11.59 -9.03
N SER A 93 10.88 12.60 -8.19
CA SER A 93 9.65 12.86 -7.42
C SER A 93 9.00 14.17 -7.85
N ALA A 94 7.77 14.36 -7.40
CA ALA A 94 7.12 15.64 -7.46
C ALA A 94 7.87 16.70 -6.64
N ARG A 95 7.59 17.97 -6.93
CA ARG A 95 7.90 19.12 -6.09
C ARG A 95 6.59 19.78 -5.69
N ALA A 96 6.39 19.99 -4.39
CA ALA A 96 5.31 20.86 -3.91
C ALA A 96 5.51 22.28 -4.44
N LYS A 97 4.44 22.95 -4.84
CA LYS A 97 4.49 24.35 -5.27
C LYS A 97 4.79 25.25 -4.06
N VAL A 98 5.98 25.82 -4.00
CA VAL A 98 6.47 26.63 -2.87
C VAL A 98 5.50 27.79 -2.60
N GLY A 99 5.20 28.05 -1.33
CA GLY A 99 4.26 29.10 -0.91
C GLY A 99 2.78 28.78 -1.11
N VAL A 100 2.44 27.75 -1.89
CA VAL A 100 1.06 27.37 -2.21
C VAL A 100 0.68 26.03 -1.57
N GLU A 101 1.62 25.09 -1.57
CA GLU A 101 1.39 23.71 -1.18
C GLU A 101 2.27 23.27 -0.01
N PRO A 102 1.70 22.57 0.99
CA PRO A 102 2.47 21.85 1.98
C PRO A 102 3.56 20.95 1.40
N ARG A 103 4.71 20.91 2.08
CA ARG A 103 5.89 20.10 1.67
C ARG A 103 5.60 18.61 1.42
N HIS A 104 4.58 18.04 2.07
CA HIS A 104 4.23 16.63 1.86
C HIS A 104 3.78 16.32 0.43
N PHE A 105 3.34 17.33 -0.35
CA PHE A 105 3.00 17.16 -1.75
C PHE A 105 4.20 16.80 -2.63
N SER A 106 5.45 17.03 -2.21
CA SER A 106 6.64 16.52 -2.92
C SER A 106 6.73 14.98 -2.94
N LYS A 107 5.91 14.29 -2.13
CA LYS A 107 5.81 12.83 -2.08
C LYS A 107 4.39 12.33 -2.31
N GLU A 108 3.43 12.90 -1.59
CA GLU A 108 2.03 12.47 -1.59
C GLU A 108 1.19 13.50 -2.34
N GLN A 109 1.01 13.32 -3.65
CA GLN A 109 0.25 14.26 -4.46
C GLN A 109 -1.23 14.29 -4.11
N HIS A 110 -1.80 13.19 -3.59
CA HIS A 110 -3.25 13.08 -3.31
C HIS A 110 -4.13 13.51 -4.51
N PHE A 111 -3.63 13.38 -5.74
CA PHE A 111 -4.29 13.86 -6.95
C PHE A 111 -5.52 13.01 -7.27
N PHE A 112 -5.35 11.69 -7.35
CA PHE A 112 -6.43 10.78 -7.69
C PHE A 112 -7.44 10.54 -6.55
N SER A 113 -7.02 10.73 -5.29
CA SER A 113 -7.85 10.46 -4.11
C SER A 113 -8.58 11.67 -3.53
N LYS A 114 -8.30 12.91 -3.98
CA LYS A 114 -8.99 14.12 -3.52
C LYS A 114 -9.65 14.83 -4.68
N ASP A 115 -10.97 14.94 -4.66
CA ASP A 115 -11.76 15.53 -5.74
C ASP A 115 -11.34 16.95 -6.09
N ALA A 116 -11.03 17.77 -5.08
CA ALA A 116 -10.55 19.14 -5.28
C ALA A 116 -9.22 19.22 -6.04
N ARG A 117 -8.37 18.19 -5.97
CA ARG A 117 -7.13 18.12 -6.77
C ARG A 117 -7.37 17.48 -8.12
N TYR A 118 -8.13 16.38 -8.16
CA TYR A 118 -8.44 15.67 -9.41
C TYR A 118 -9.11 16.59 -10.44
N ARG A 119 -10.06 17.43 -10.00
CA ARG A 119 -10.75 18.42 -10.85
C ARG A 119 -9.83 19.46 -11.49
N LYS A 120 -8.61 19.65 -10.99
CA LYS A 120 -7.62 20.56 -11.61
C LYS A 120 -6.97 19.97 -12.87
N GLY A 121 -7.25 18.70 -13.18
CA GLY A 121 -6.83 18.06 -14.42
C GLY A 121 -5.37 17.59 -14.45
N MET A 122 -5.02 16.84 -15.50
CA MET A 122 -3.69 16.26 -15.64
C MET A 122 -2.59 17.30 -15.82
N ALA A 123 -2.87 18.45 -16.47
CA ALA A 123 -1.93 19.56 -16.57
C ALA A 123 -1.45 20.02 -15.19
N PHE A 124 -2.39 20.18 -14.25
CA PHE A 124 -2.05 20.47 -12.86
C PHE A 124 -1.19 19.36 -12.25
N TYR A 125 -1.57 18.10 -12.40
CA TYR A 125 -0.84 16.96 -11.81
C TYR A 125 0.60 16.89 -12.30
N VAL A 126 0.82 16.84 -13.61
CA VAL A 126 2.16 16.64 -14.18
C VAL A 126 3.06 17.87 -14.03
N SER A 127 2.49 19.07 -13.84
CA SER A 127 3.26 20.29 -13.56
C SER A 127 4.12 20.24 -12.28
N HIS A 128 3.87 19.28 -11.38
CA HIS A 128 4.71 19.08 -10.19
C HIS A 128 5.99 18.29 -10.48
N TYR A 129 6.14 17.74 -11.69
CA TYR A 129 7.26 16.90 -12.07
C TYR A 129 8.21 17.62 -13.03
N PRO A 130 9.48 17.19 -13.13
CA PRO A 130 10.45 17.82 -14.03
C PRO A 130 9.94 17.92 -15.46
N THR A 131 10.37 18.96 -16.17
CA THR A 131 10.16 19.06 -17.61
C THR A 131 10.87 17.92 -18.33
N CYS A 132 10.27 17.44 -19.41
CA CYS A 132 10.92 16.45 -20.26
C CYS A 132 12.08 17.08 -21.02
N GLN A 133 13.24 16.43 -20.99
CA GLN A 133 14.42 16.86 -21.71
C GLN A 133 14.79 15.82 -22.77
N PRO A 134 14.95 16.22 -24.06
CA PRO A 134 15.45 15.33 -25.10
C PRO A 134 16.83 14.77 -24.74
N GLY A 135 17.08 13.49 -25.03
CA GLY A 135 18.37 12.83 -24.78
C GLY A 135 18.69 12.54 -23.31
N ALA A 136 17.80 12.89 -22.37
CA ALA A 136 18.00 12.57 -20.96
C ALA A 136 17.88 11.05 -20.70
N ARG A 137 18.61 10.57 -19.69
CA ARG A 137 18.46 9.21 -19.15
C ARG A 137 16.99 8.90 -18.88
N ALA A 138 16.55 7.68 -19.16
CA ALA A 138 15.19 7.22 -18.87
C ALA A 138 14.82 7.48 -17.39
N LEU A 139 14.01 8.51 -17.16
CA LEU A 139 13.44 8.88 -15.87
C LEU A 139 12.11 8.16 -15.61
N ARG A 140 11.86 7.84 -14.33
CA ARG A 140 10.62 7.26 -13.80
C ARG A 140 10.12 8.11 -12.65
N ALA A 141 9.09 8.89 -12.88
CA ALA A 141 8.49 9.71 -11.84
C ALA A 141 7.65 8.87 -10.86
N VAL A 142 7.75 9.20 -9.58
CA VAL A 142 7.09 8.50 -8.48
C VAL A 142 6.06 9.40 -7.79
N ASP A 143 4.81 8.94 -7.70
CA ASP A 143 3.79 9.46 -6.78
C ASP A 143 3.57 8.45 -5.65
N ALA A 144 3.89 8.84 -4.42
CA ALA A 144 3.85 7.94 -3.27
C ALA A 144 2.77 8.36 -2.26
N THR A 145 1.53 8.35 -2.73
CA THR A 145 0.32 8.65 -1.95
C THR A 145 -0.32 7.38 -1.37
N PRO A 146 -0.15 7.06 -0.07
CA PRO A 146 -0.61 5.78 0.48
C PRO A 146 -2.13 5.65 0.64
N ASN A 147 -2.87 6.74 0.43
CA ASN A 147 -4.33 6.73 0.42
C ASN A 147 -4.90 6.15 -0.88
N TYR A 148 -4.12 6.11 -1.96
CA TYR A 148 -4.63 5.64 -3.24
C TYR A 148 -5.17 4.22 -3.17
N LEU A 149 -4.51 3.35 -2.40
CA LEU A 149 -4.91 1.95 -2.24
C LEU A 149 -6.33 1.80 -1.70
N ARG A 150 -6.72 2.62 -0.72
CA ARG A 150 -7.97 2.43 0.04
C ARG A 150 -9.15 3.26 -0.46
N ILE A 151 -8.90 4.39 -1.14
CA ILE A 151 -9.96 5.34 -1.50
C ILE A 151 -10.69 4.83 -2.74
N PRO A 152 -12.01 4.56 -2.66
CA PRO A 152 -12.78 4.04 -3.80
C PRO A 152 -12.69 4.94 -5.03
N GLY A 153 -12.67 4.33 -6.22
CA GLY A 153 -12.59 5.06 -7.49
C GLY A 153 -11.21 5.61 -7.84
N THR A 154 -10.22 5.52 -6.94
CA THR A 154 -8.85 5.99 -7.25
C THR A 154 -8.24 5.20 -8.40
N ALA A 155 -8.34 3.86 -8.38
CA ALA A 155 -7.79 3.00 -9.44
C ALA A 155 -8.41 3.32 -10.81
N ALA A 156 -9.74 3.50 -10.86
CA ALA A 156 -10.47 3.93 -12.05
C ALA A 156 -9.97 5.28 -12.60
N ARG A 157 -9.78 6.27 -11.73
CA ARG A 157 -9.27 7.61 -12.10
C ARG A 157 -7.86 7.54 -12.66
N VAL A 158 -6.99 6.71 -12.08
CA VAL A 158 -5.63 6.46 -12.60
C VAL A 158 -5.72 5.83 -14.00
N HIS A 159 -6.53 4.78 -14.14
CA HIS A 159 -6.68 4.07 -15.42
C HIS A 159 -7.16 5.01 -16.53
N ALA A 160 -8.19 5.81 -16.25
CA ALA A 160 -8.72 6.80 -17.19
C ALA A 160 -7.70 7.90 -17.53
N ALA A 161 -6.98 8.43 -16.54
CA ALA A 161 -6.00 9.50 -16.75
C ALA A 161 -4.77 9.07 -17.56
N TYR A 162 -4.47 7.77 -17.60
CA TYR A 162 -3.39 7.18 -18.38
C TYR A 162 -3.92 6.34 -19.56
N ALA A 163 -5.12 6.63 -20.05
CA ALA A 163 -5.64 6.01 -21.28
C ALA A 163 -4.60 6.12 -22.40
N GLY A 164 -4.34 5.02 -23.11
CA GLY A 164 -3.26 4.91 -24.11
C GLY A 164 -1.87 4.58 -23.53
N HIS A 165 -1.64 4.79 -22.23
CA HIS A 165 -0.34 4.57 -21.56
C HIS A 165 -0.41 3.64 -20.35
N VAL A 166 -1.56 3.00 -20.09
CA VAL A 166 -1.79 2.12 -18.93
C VAL A 166 -0.68 1.09 -18.74
N ARG A 167 -0.14 0.51 -19.82
CA ARG A 167 0.94 -0.50 -19.77
C ARG A 167 2.26 0.00 -19.16
N ALA A 168 2.50 1.32 -19.16
CA ALA A 168 3.69 1.94 -18.60
C ALA A 168 3.66 2.03 -17.07
N LEU A 169 2.46 1.93 -16.47
CA LEU A 169 2.24 2.10 -15.04
C LEU A 169 2.79 0.91 -14.23
N ARG A 170 3.34 1.22 -13.06
CA ARG A 170 3.75 0.25 -12.05
C ARG A 170 3.27 0.73 -10.70
N MET A 171 2.62 -0.16 -9.96
CA MET A 171 2.07 0.11 -8.64
C MET A 171 2.88 -0.62 -7.59
N ILE A 172 3.21 0.06 -6.51
CA ILE A 172 3.92 -0.50 -5.36
C ILE A 172 2.99 -0.41 -4.16
N VAL A 173 2.74 -1.56 -3.54
CA VAL A 173 1.96 -1.71 -2.32
C VAL A 173 2.89 -2.21 -1.23
N ILE A 174 3.02 -1.50 -0.11
CA ILE A 174 3.67 -1.99 1.09
C ILE A 174 2.65 -2.27 2.19
N VAL A 175 2.62 -3.50 2.70
CA VAL A 175 1.71 -3.94 3.77
C VAL A 175 2.46 -4.27 5.05
N ARG A 176 1.76 -4.22 6.18
CA ARG A 176 2.29 -4.59 7.50
C ARG A 176 1.25 -5.44 8.21
N ASN A 177 1.67 -6.24 9.20
CA ASN A 177 0.74 -6.85 10.14
C ASN A 177 -0.37 -5.84 10.53
N PRO A 178 -1.66 -6.18 10.35
CA PRO A 178 -2.74 -5.21 10.42
C PRO A 178 -2.98 -4.68 11.84
N THR A 179 -2.78 -5.49 12.89
CA THR A 179 -2.77 -5.04 14.30
C THR A 179 -1.67 -4.00 14.53
N ASP A 180 -0.51 -4.28 14.00
CA ASP A 180 0.70 -3.48 14.12
C ASP A 180 0.61 -2.14 13.36
N ARG A 181 -0.08 -2.17 12.21
CA ARG A 181 -0.51 -1.00 11.44
C ARG A 181 -1.51 -0.16 12.22
N LEU A 182 -2.49 -0.78 12.89
CA LEU A 182 -3.45 -0.09 13.76
C LEU A 182 -2.74 0.66 14.89
N ILE A 183 -1.80 0.03 15.59
CA ILE A 183 -0.99 0.68 16.64
C ILE A 183 -0.27 1.92 16.08
N SER A 184 0.35 1.78 14.91
CA SER A 184 1.03 2.91 14.25
C SER A 184 0.07 4.01 13.80
N TRP A 185 -1.13 3.64 13.36
CA TRP A 185 -2.18 4.56 12.98
C TRP A 185 -2.69 5.34 14.19
N TYR A 186 -3.02 4.64 15.28
CA TYR A 186 -3.41 5.20 16.56
C TYR A 186 -2.41 6.25 17.07
N GLY A 187 -1.13 5.91 17.13
CA GLY A 187 -0.09 6.87 17.53
C GLY A 187 0.06 8.08 16.59
N HIS A 188 -0.41 7.98 15.34
CA HIS A 188 -0.34 9.08 14.37
C HIS A 188 -1.51 10.06 14.48
N ILE A 189 -2.68 9.56 14.86
CA ILE A 189 -3.96 10.29 14.90
C ILE A 189 -4.38 10.68 16.31
N GLY A 190 -3.79 10.07 17.34
CA GLY A 190 -4.14 10.24 18.75
C GLY A 190 -4.12 11.69 19.25
N THR A 191 -3.39 12.61 18.60
CA THR A 191 -3.38 14.04 18.98
C THR A 191 -4.25 14.94 18.10
N LYS A 192 -4.88 14.42 17.03
CA LYS A 192 -5.48 15.25 15.96
C LYS A 192 -7.01 15.15 15.85
N ARG A 193 -7.65 14.23 16.57
CA ARG A 193 -9.09 13.91 16.38
C ARG A 193 -9.86 13.61 17.67
N GLY A 194 -9.41 14.12 18.82
CA GLY A 194 -10.06 13.84 20.13
C GLY A 194 -9.95 12.39 20.61
N ILE A 195 -9.11 11.59 19.94
CA ILE A 195 -8.83 10.18 20.27
C ILE A 195 -7.84 10.09 21.46
N SER A 196 -7.27 11.23 21.87
CA SER A 196 -6.31 11.38 22.97
C SER A 196 -6.82 10.90 24.32
N ASN A 197 -8.13 10.76 24.49
CA ASN A 197 -8.76 10.44 25.77
C ASN A 197 -8.99 8.94 25.96
N LEU A 198 -8.75 8.11 24.94
CA LEU A 198 -8.83 6.66 25.06
C LEU A 198 -7.42 6.08 25.18
N SER A 199 -7.29 4.96 25.88
CA SER A 199 -6.16 4.06 25.70
C SER A 199 -6.26 3.36 24.33
N ILE A 200 -5.16 2.78 23.86
CA ILE A 200 -5.18 1.99 22.63
C ILE A 200 -6.10 0.76 22.74
N ASP A 201 -6.23 0.19 23.93
CA ASP A 201 -7.13 -0.92 24.22
C ASP A 201 -8.60 -0.51 24.10
N GLU A 202 -9.00 0.57 24.77
CA GLU A 202 -10.38 1.10 24.69
C GLU A 202 -10.73 1.50 23.26
N PHE A 203 -9.79 2.15 22.57
CA PHE A 203 -9.95 2.48 21.16
C PHE A 203 -10.17 1.22 20.31
N ALA A 204 -9.29 0.22 20.41
CA ALA A 204 -9.38 -1.00 19.63
C ALA A 204 -10.70 -1.76 19.90
N TYR A 205 -11.10 -1.91 21.17
CA TYR A 205 -12.35 -2.59 21.53
C TYR A 205 -13.59 -1.85 21.02
N ALA A 206 -13.63 -0.51 21.15
CA ALA A 206 -14.73 0.27 20.61
C ALA A 206 -14.85 0.05 19.10
N ASN A 207 -13.74 0.10 18.36
CA ASN A 207 -13.73 -0.13 16.93
C ASN A 207 -14.18 -1.56 16.55
N LEU A 208 -13.69 -2.58 17.27
CA LEU A 208 -14.08 -3.98 17.06
C LEU A 208 -15.57 -4.19 17.29
N ARG A 209 -16.13 -3.61 18.36
CA ARG A 209 -17.55 -3.70 18.70
C ARG A 209 -18.42 -3.14 17.59
N GLU A 210 -18.13 -1.92 17.11
CA GLU A 210 -18.89 -1.27 16.04
C GLU A 210 -18.81 -2.04 14.72
N MET A 211 -17.61 -2.52 14.35
CA MET A 211 -17.42 -3.31 13.12
C MET A 211 -18.17 -4.65 13.19
N ARG A 212 -18.11 -5.36 14.33
CA ARG A 212 -18.86 -6.61 14.54
C ARG A 212 -20.38 -6.38 14.53
N ALA A 213 -20.85 -5.31 15.16
CA ALA A 213 -22.27 -4.95 15.15
C ALA A 213 -22.77 -4.65 13.72
N CYS A 214 -21.97 -3.92 12.93
CA CYS A 214 -22.29 -3.66 11.52
C CYS A 214 -22.34 -4.95 10.70
N ALA A 215 -21.35 -5.83 10.87
CA ALA A 215 -21.30 -7.11 10.16
C ALA A 215 -22.52 -7.98 10.44
N LYS A 216 -22.91 -8.07 11.72
CA LYS A 216 -24.11 -8.78 12.16
C LYS A 216 -25.37 -8.19 11.54
N LYS A 217 -25.51 -6.86 11.55
CA LYS A 217 -26.67 -6.16 10.97
C LYS A 217 -26.85 -6.46 9.48
N HIS A 218 -25.76 -6.57 8.74
CA HIS A 218 -25.78 -6.79 7.29
C HIS A 218 -25.63 -8.26 6.89
N TRP A 219 -25.66 -9.19 7.85
CA TRP A 219 -25.46 -10.62 7.63
C TRP A 219 -24.21 -10.94 6.80
N LEU A 220 -23.14 -10.17 7.02
CA LEU A 220 -21.92 -10.33 6.23
C LEU A 220 -21.22 -11.62 6.66
N PRO A 221 -21.11 -12.64 5.78
CA PRO A 221 -20.22 -13.74 6.08
C PRO A 221 -18.81 -13.17 6.21
N VAL A 222 -18.07 -13.71 7.18
CA VAL A 222 -16.67 -13.37 7.45
C VAL A 222 -15.82 -13.45 6.17
N GLU A 223 -16.25 -14.26 5.19
CA GLU A 223 -15.57 -14.53 3.92
C GLU A 223 -15.95 -13.60 2.75
N SER A 224 -16.91 -12.66 2.89
CA SER A 224 -17.30 -11.75 1.78
C SER A 224 -16.69 -10.33 1.91
N GLU A 225 -15.40 -10.23 1.61
CA GLU A 225 -14.58 -9.01 1.78
C GLU A 225 -15.09 -7.74 1.08
N ALA A 226 -15.77 -7.85 -0.07
CA ALA A 226 -16.28 -6.69 -0.81
C ALA A 226 -17.48 -6.02 -0.11
N MET A 227 -18.22 -6.76 0.70
CA MET A 227 -19.44 -6.24 1.34
C MET A 227 -19.13 -5.37 2.56
N TRP A 228 -18.06 -5.65 3.32
CA TRP A 228 -17.66 -4.86 4.49
C TRP A 228 -17.36 -3.41 4.14
N ALA A 229 -16.63 -3.19 3.03
CA ALA A 229 -16.19 -1.86 2.61
C ALA A 229 -17.31 -0.99 2.01
N SER A 230 -18.44 -1.59 1.66
CA SER A 230 -19.62 -0.90 1.16
C SER A 230 -20.70 -0.76 2.23
N ALA A 231 -20.98 -1.82 2.99
CA ALA A 231 -22.05 -1.85 4.00
C ALA A 231 -21.68 -1.07 5.28
N CYS A 232 -20.42 -1.12 5.71
CA CYS A 232 -19.98 -0.49 6.96
C CYS A 232 -19.27 0.85 6.77
N ARG A 233 -19.28 1.41 5.55
CA ARG A 233 -18.60 2.66 5.19
C ARG A 233 -19.13 3.89 5.95
N ASN A 234 -20.40 3.83 6.40
CA ASN A 234 -21.07 4.92 7.11
C ASN A 234 -20.77 4.96 8.62
N LEU A 235 -19.98 4.03 9.17
CA LEU A 235 -19.52 4.11 10.56
C LEU A 235 -18.69 5.39 10.75
N ARG A 236 -19.00 6.18 11.79
CA ARG A 236 -18.35 7.50 12.02
C ARG A 236 -16.82 7.38 11.99
N PRO A 237 -16.10 8.20 11.21
CA PRO A 237 -14.68 8.40 11.42
C PRO A 237 -14.44 8.79 12.88
N PRO A 238 -13.40 8.26 13.56
CA PRO A 238 -12.24 7.54 13.04
C PRO A 238 -12.41 6.02 12.86
N LEU A 239 -13.60 5.47 13.15
CA LEU A 239 -13.78 4.04 13.47
C LEU A 239 -13.55 3.12 12.26
N TYR A 240 -14.17 3.46 11.14
CA TYR A 240 -14.00 2.70 9.91
C TYR A 240 -12.56 2.79 9.38
N ASP A 241 -11.97 3.98 9.34
CA ASP A 241 -10.63 4.22 8.76
C ASP A 241 -9.50 3.50 9.51
N ALA A 242 -9.67 3.26 10.80
CA ALA A 242 -8.67 2.64 11.66
C ALA A 242 -8.47 1.17 11.31
N LEU A 243 -9.54 0.37 11.42
CA LEU A 243 -9.52 -1.08 11.20
C LEU A 243 -9.56 -1.46 9.72
N SER A 244 -10.41 -0.83 8.90
CA SER A 244 -10.51 -1.14 7.47
C SER A 244 -9.18 -0.94 6.73
N GLY A 245 -8.34 -0.02 7.19
CA GLY A 245 -7.04 0.20 6.61
C GLY A 245 -6.07 -0.97 6.75
N GLY A 246 -6.35 -1.95 7.61
CA GLY A 246 -5.64 -3.23 7.72
C GLY A 246 -6.25 -4.36 6.88
N MET A 247 -7.42 -4.15 6.26
CA MET A 247 -8.08 -5.13 5.37
C MET A 247 -7.56 -4.94 3.94
N TYR A 248 -6.40 -5.52 3.63
CA TYR A 248 -5.70 -5.20 2.38
C TYR A 248 -6.28 -5.88 1.14
N ALA A 249 -6.80 -7.11 1.27
CA ALA A 249 -7.28 -7.88 0.13
C ALA A 249 -8.39 -7.18 -0.68
N PRO A 250 -9.47 -6.61 -0.09
CA PRO A 250 -10.46 -5.88 -0.89
C PRO A 250 -9.88 -4.63 -1.54
N GLN A 251 -8.91 -3.98 -0.88
CA GLN A 251 -8.24 -2.81 -1.45
C GLN A 251 -7.38 -3.19 -2.65
N ILE A 252 -6.64 -4.30 -2.58
CA ILE A 252 -5.79 -4.78 -3.67
C ILE A 252 -6.65 -5.36 -4.80
N ALA A 253 -7.75 -6.05 -4.49
CA ALA A 253 -8.68 -6.59 -5.47
C ALA A 253 -9.29 -5.50 -6.38
N GLU A 254 -9.64 -4.34 -5.82
CA GLU A 254 -10.07 -3.18 -6.61
C GLU A 254 -8.99 -2.75 -7.62
N TRP A 255 -7.72 -2.73 -7.23
CA TRP A 255 -6.64 -2.39 -8.16
C TRP A 255 -6.41 -3.46 -9.23
N LEU A 256 -6.58 -4.74 -8.88
CA LEU A 256 -6.50 -5.85 -9.83
C LEU A 256 -7.65 -5.85 -10.85
N HIS A 257 -8.79 -5.24 -10.54
CA HIS A 257 -9.87 -5.03 -11.51
C HIS A 257 -9.46 -4.10 -12.66
N TRP A 258 -8.66 -3.07 -12.36
CA TRP A 258 -8.23 -2.06 -13.34
C TRP A 258 -6.87 -2.33 -13.96
N PHE A 259 -6.02 -3.10 -13.29
CA PHE A 259 -4.64 -3.33 -13.72
C PHE A 259 -4.25 -4.80 -13.60
N PRO A 260 -3.54 -5.35 -14.59
CA PRO A 260 -3.07 -6.73 -14.51
C PRO A 260 -2.06 -6.88 -13.36
N ALA A 261 -2.07 -8.04 -12.72
CA ALA A 261 -1.26 -8.30 -11.53
C ALA A 261 0.25 -8.06 -11.73
N ARG A 262 0.77 -8.27 -12.95
CA ARG A 262 2.17 -7.97 -13.33
C ARG A 262 2.56 -6.48 -13.19
N GLN A 263 1.59 -5.57 -13.08
CA GLN A 263 1.81 -4.14 -12.86
C GLN A 263 1.77 -3.76 -11.39
N ILE A 264 1.55 -4.71 -10.46
CA ILE A 264 1.48 -4.47 -9.02
C ILE A 264 2.58 -5.28 -8.33
N ALA A 265 3.43 -4.60 -7.56
CA ALA A 265 4.38 -5.22 -6.64
C ALA A 265 3.88 -5.10 -5.20
N LEU A 266 3.84 -6.21 -4.48
CA LEU A 266 3.50 -6.24 -3.06
C LEU A 266 4.77 -6.42 -2.21
N VAL A 267 4.96 -5.58 -1.21
CA VAL A 267 6.11 -5.56 -0.30
C VAL A 267 5.60 -5.74 1.12
N THR A 268 6.13 -6.67 1.90
CA THR A 268 5.84 -6.73 3.35
C THR A 268 6.81 -5.81 4.10
N PHE A 269 6.32 -5.09 5.11
CA PHE A 269 7.14 -4.18 5.92
C PHE A 269 8.24 -4.94 6.66
N GLY A 270 7.91 -6.09 7.27
CA GLY A 270 8.89 -6.94 7.93
C GLY A 270 9.95 -7.46 6.95
N GLY A 271 9.55 -7.81 5.73
CA GLY A 271 10.48 -8.22 4.68
C GLY A 271 11.39 -7.12 4.19
N TYR A 272 10.83 -5.93 3.98
CA TYR A 272 11.58 -4.73 3.65
C TYR A 272 12.64 -4.42 4.71
N LEU A 273 12.31 -4.47 6.00
CA LEU A 273 13.29 -4.20 7.07
C LEU A 273 14.44 -5.22 7.10
N LYS A 274 14.14 -6.50 6.89
CA LYS A 274 15.14 -7.58 6.93
C LYS A 274 16.05 -7.60 5.71
N ARG A 275 15.52 -7.27 4.52
CA ARG A 275 16.21 -7.45 3.22
C ARG A 275 16.09 -6.25 2.31
N VAL A 276 16.50 -5.10 2.83
CA VAL A 276 16.37 -3.80 2.16
C VAL A 276 17.04 -3.79 0.79
N LYS A 277 18.26 -4.35 0.68
CA LYS A 277 19.02 -4.38 -0.57
C LYS A 277 18.27 -5.17 -1.64
N ASP A 278 17.83 -6.37 -1.31
CA ASP A 278 17.11 -7.26 -2.23
C ASP A 278 15.80 -6.61 -2.67
N VAL A 279 15.03 -6.07 -1.73
CA VAL A 279 13.77 -5.36 -2.03
C VAL A 279 13.99 -4.18 -2.98
N LEU A 280 15.06 -3.40 -2.80
CA LEU A 280 15.36 -2.28 -3.70
C LEU A 280 15.83 -2.74 -5.07
N THR A 281 16.60 -3.83 -5.15
CA THR A 281 17.00 -4.46 -6.42
C THR A 281 15.78 -4.97 -7.19
N ASP A 282 14.88 -5.68 -6.51
CA ASP A 282 13.64 -6.21 -7.10
C ASP A 282 12.72 -5.09 -7.58
N LEU A 283 12.57 -4.03 -6.78
CA LEU A 283 11.77 -2.87 -7.16
C LEU A 283 12.41 -2.11 -8.33
N ALA A 284 13.74 -1.98 -8.37
CA ALA A 284 14.44 -1.39 -9.51
C ALA A 284 14.12 -2.17 -10.80
N ALA A 285 14.28 -3.49 -10.78
CA ALA A 285 13.96 -4.35 -11.93
C ALA A 285 12.48 -4.26 -12.31
N PHE A 286 11.56 -4.26 -11.33
CA PHE A 286 10.12 -4.11 -11.55
C PHE A 286 9.73 -2.81 -12.24
N ILE A 287 10.40 -1.70 -11.92
CA ILE A 287 10.14 -0.40 -12.53
C ILE A 287 10.95 -0.13 -13.80
N GLY A 288 11.77 -1.10 -14.24
CA GLY A 288 12.63 -0.99 -15.42
C GLY A 288 13.84 -0.08 -15.22
N GLN A 289 14.42 -0.11 -14.02
CA GLN A 289 15.60 0.68 -13.63
C GLN A 289 16.64 -0.22 -12.94
N GLU A 290 17.79 0.39 -12.64
CA GLU A 290 18.89 -0.27 -11.95
C GLU A 290 19.05 0.27 -10.52
N PRO A 291 19.50 -0.57 -9.58
CA PRO A 291 19.96 -0.07 -8.28
C PRO A 291 21.24 0.75 -8.44
N ARG A 292 21.46 1.71 -7.54
CA ARG A 292 22.75 2.42 -7.39
C ARG A 292 23.75 1.51 -6.68
N SER A 293 25.02 1.57 -7.09
CA SER A 293 26.11 0.90 -6.40
C SER A 293 26.21 1.36 -4.94
N GLY A 294 26.56 0.45 -4.02
CA GLY A 294 26.76 0.79 -2.61
C GLY A 294 25.49 1.10 -1.80
N ALA A 295 24.31 0.65 -2.24
CA ALA A 295 23.06 0.84 -1.50
C ALA A 295 23.20 0.38 -0.03
N SER A 296 23.15 1.33 0.91
CA SER A 296 23.27 1.09 2.35
C SER A 296 21.94 1.38 3.05
N ALA A 297 21.46 0.40 3.83
CA ALA A 297 20.15 0.36 4.47
C ALA A 297 19.97 1.33 5.66
N THR A 298 20.48 2.55 5.57
CA THR A 298 20.56 3.50 6.69
C THR A 298 19.19 3.80 7.34
N HIS A 299 18.13 3.92 6.54
CA HIS A 299 16.80 4.29 7.05
C HIS A 299 16.02 3.09 7.60
N ALA A 300 16.09 1.94 6.95
CA ALA A 300 15.46 0.72 7.41
C ALA A 300 16.11 0.19 8.70
N ARG A 301 17.43 0.29 8.85
CA ARG A 301 18.13 -0.05 10.10
C ARG A 301 17.64 0.81 11.27
N ALA A 302 17.60 2.14 11.10
CA ALA A 302 17.07 3.04 12.13
C ALA A 302 15.61 2.77 12.50
N LEU A 303 14.80 2.21 11.59
CA LEU A 303 13.41 1.83 11.83
C LEU A 303 13.25 0.44 12.46
N ALA A 304 14.12 -0.50 12.10
CA ALA A 304 14.21 -1.81 12.72
C ALA A 304 14.61 -1.64 14.20
N ASP A 305 15.65 -0.85 14.47
CA ASP A 305 16.10 -0.50 15.82
C ASP A 305 14.97 0.17 16.63
N ALA A 306 14.27 1.15 16.03
CA ALA A 306 13.12 1.79 16.68
C ALA A 306 11.90 0.86 16.87
N SER A 307 11.81 -0.24 16.11
CA SER A 307 10.74 -1.24 16.26
C SER A 307 11.06 -2.29 17.33
N GLU A 308 12.33 -2.64 17.52
CA GLU A 308 12.80 -3.55 18.57
C GLU A 308 12.86 -2.88 19.95
N VAL A 309 13.17 -1.58 20.01
CA VAL A 309 13.15 -0.79 21.27
C VAL A 309 11.74 -0.70 21.89
N GLY A 310 10.69 -1.06 21.15
CA GLY A 310 9.33 -1.23 21.68
C GLY A 310 9.10 -2.51 22.50
N VAL A 311 10.01 -3.49 22.42
CA VAL A 311 9.91 -4.79 23.13
C VAL A 311 10.86 -4.87 24.32
N VAL A 312 11.96 -4.11 24.33
CA VAL A 312 12.97 -4.18 25.40
C VAL A 312 13.10 -2.83 26.12
N ARG A 313 12.27 -2.62 27.14
CA ARG A 313 12.54 -1.59 28.15
C ARG A 313 13.39 -2.21 29.26
N ARG A 314 14.71 -1.99 29.22
CA ARG A 314 15.63 -1.80 30.37
C ARG A 314 17.10 -1.72 29.87
N ARG A 315 17.61 -0.50 29.66
CA ARG A 315 18.78 0.09 30.35
C ARG A 315 19.38 1.29 29.61
N ARG A 316 19.65 2.30 30.42
CA ARG A 316 20.51 3.51 30.29
C ARG A 316 20.21 4.56 29.22
N ALA A 317 20.06 5.77 29.76
CA ALA A 317 19.93 7.05 29.07
C ALA A 317 21.25 7.43 28.37
N ILE A 318 21.13 7.93 27.14
CA ILE A 318 22.13 8.75 26.45
C ILE A 318 21.36 9.90 25.78
N GLU A 319 21.86 11.11 25.98
CA GLU A 319 21.29 12.43 25.62
C GLU A 319 21.22 12.72 24.11
N PRO A 320 20.47 13.76 23.69
CA PRO A 320 19.89 13.84 22.35
C PRO A 320 20.60 14.83 21.42
N SER A 321 20.92 14.40 20.20
CA SER A 321 20.96 15.29 19.05
C SER A 321 20.30 14.63 17.83
N HIS A 322 19.34 15.34 17.24
CA HIS A 322 18.61 15.03 16.00
C HIS A 322 17.83 13.69 15.93
N ARG A 323 16.83 13.49 16.78
CA ARG A 323 15.79 12.46 16.55
C ARG A 323 14.66 12.98 15.67
N ASN A 324 14.38 12.25 14.59
CA ASN A 324 13.11 12.31 13.87
C ASN A 324 11.94 12.17 14.86
N VAL A 325 10.98 13.09 14.81
CA VAL A 325 9.80 13.20 15.70
C VAL A 325 8.85 11.98 15.67
N ARG A 326 9.21 10.87 14.99
CA ARG A 326 8.31 9.75 14.67
C ARG A 326 8.41 8.53 15.60
N SER A 327 9.29 8.52 16.59
CA SER A 327 9.47 7.40 17.54
C SER A 327 9.20 7.77 19.01
N ARG A 328 8.10 8.49 19.28
CA ARG A 328 7.50 8.42 20.63
C ARG A 328 7.08 6.96 20.88
N GLY A 329 7.42 6.42 22.05
CA GLY A 329 7.20 5.02 22.42
C GLY A 329 5.81 4.54 21.99
N ARG A 330 5.76 3.43 21.25
CA ARG A 330 4.49 2.89 20.77
C ARG A 330 3.65 2.48 21.98
N ALA A 331 2.39 2.90 22.01
CA ALA A 331 1.43 2.38 22.97
C ALA A 331 1.36 0.84 22.81
N ALA A 332 1.53 0.12 23.92
CA ALA A 332 1.44 -1.33 23.93
C ALA A 332 -0.03 -1.73 24.15
N LEU A 333 -0.53 -2.66 23.33
CA LEU A 333 -1.81 -3.32 23.54
C LEU A 333 -1.70 -4.32 24.69
N SER A 334 -2.76 -4.52 25.46
CA SER A 334 -2.87 -5.71 26.30
C SER A 334 -2.91 -6.99 25.46
N ALA A 335 -2.54 -8.12 26.08
CA ALA A 335 -2.54 -9.43 25.40
C ALA A 335 -3.94 -9.81 24.89
N SER A 336 -5.00 -9.49 25.64
CA SER A 336 -6.39 -9.79 25.26
C SER A 336 -6.83 -8.99 24.04
N THR A 337 -6.55 -7.68 24.01
CA THR A 337 -6.88 -6.84 22.85
C THR A 337 -6.08 -7.25 21.62
N HIS A 338 -4.80 -7.58 21.80
CA HIS A 338 -3.98 -8.10 20.70
C HIS A 338 -4.56 -9.40 20.12
N ALA A 339 -5.01 -10.33 20.97
CA ALA A 339 -5.65 -11.57 20.54
C ALA A 339 -6.97 -11.30 19.80
N ALA A 340 -7.82 -10.41 20.31
CA ALA A 340 -9.09 -10.04 19.69
C ALA A 340 -8.90 -9.40 18.29
N LEU A 341 -7.90 -8.53 18.14
CA LEU A 341 -7.55 -7.95 16.84
C LEU A 341 -6.99 -9.00 15.88
N THR A 342 -6.16 -9.92 16.38
CA THR A 342 -5.60 -11.01 15.57
C THR A 342 -6.71 -11.93 15.05
N GLU A 343 -7.67 -12.29 15.90
CA GLU A 343 -8.85 -13.06 15.51
C GLU A 343 -9.67 -12.32 14.45
N PHE A 344 -9.94 -11.03 14.66
CA PHE A 344 -10.68 -10.20 13.71
C PHE A 344 -10.00 -10.12 12.33
N TYR A 345 -8.68 -9.95 12.28
CA TYR A 345 -7.96 -9.81 11.01
C TYR A 345 -7.64 -11.13 10.31
N ARG A 346 -7.67 -12.26 11.01
CA ARG A 346 -7.39 -13.59 10.44
C ARG A 346 -8.07 -13.83 9.07
N PRO A 347 -9.39 -13.71 8.93
CA PRO A 347 -10.05 -13.93 7.64
C PRO A 347 -9.60 -12.97 6.54
N HIS A 348 -9.25 -11.73 6.87
CA HIS A 348 -8.72 -10.75 5.90
C HIS A 348 -7.28 -11.06 5.48
N VAL A 349 -6.49 -11.64 6.38
CA VAL A 349 -5.15 -12.14 6.06
C VAL A 349 -5.26 -13.38 5.19
N ASP A 350 -6.14 -14.31 5.53
CA ASP A 350 -6.38 -15.52 4.73
C ASP A 350 -6.88 -15.18 3.32
N ALA A 351 -7.77 -14.20 3.19
CA ALA A 351 -8.23 -13.73 1.89
C ALA A 351 -7.13 -13.01 1.09
N LEU A 352 -6.24 -12.26 1.75
CA LEU A 352 -5.05 -11.70 1.10
C LEU A 352 -4.15 -12.81 0.58
N ILE A 353 -3.89 -13.83 1.40
CA ILE A 353 -3.10 -15.00 1.01
C ILE A 353 -3.76 -15.68 -0.19
N ALA A 354 -5.06 -15.97 -0.13
CA ALA A 354 -5.80 -16.58 -1.23
C ALA A 354 -5.72 -15.74 -2.52
N LEU A 355 -5.86 -14.42 -2.42
CA LEU A 355 -5.73 -13.50 -3.56
C LEU A 355 -4.34 -13.59 -4.21
N LEU A 356 -3.29 -13.75 -3.39
CA LEU A 356 -1.90 -13.85 -3.86
C LEU A 356 -1.58 -15.21 -4.51
N HIS A 357 -2.31 -16.27 -4.16
CA HIS A 357 -2.14 -17.62 -4.71
C HIS A 357 -3.03 -17.90 -5.93
N ARG A 358 -3.84 -16.93 -6.39
CA ARG A 358 -4.70 -17.14 -7.57
C ARG A 358 -3.85 -17.33 -8.84
N PRO A 359 -4.11 -18.38 -9.64
CA PRO A 359 -3.47 -18.54 -10.94
C PRO A 359 -3.76 -17.35 -11.85
N ALA A 360 -2.76 -16.88 -12.60
CA ALA A 360 -2.87 -15.71 -13.48
C ALA A 360 -3.99 -15.82 -14.54
N ALA A 361 -4.43 -17.04 -14.87
CA ALA A 361 -5.51 -17.32 -15.82
C ALA A 361 -6.93 -17.04 -15.26
N GLN A 362 -7.10 -16.87 -13.95
CA GLN A 362 -8.40 -16.64 -13.29
C GLN A 362 -8.63 -15.18 -12.87
N SER A 363 -7.83 -14.24 -13.38
CA SER A 363 -8.10 -12.81 -13.31
C SER A 363 -9.33 -12.48 -14.16
N MET A 364 -10.52 -12.69 -13.61
CA MET A 364 -11.82 -12.52 -14.25
C MET A 364 -11.93 -11.18 -15.01
N PHE A 365 -11.89 -11.26 -16.34
CA PHE A 365 -12.88 -10.57 -17.14
C PHE A 365 -14.22 -11.27 -16.88
N SER A 366 -15.00 -10.78 -15.92
CA SER A 366 -16.46 -10.99 -15.94
C SER A 366 -17.14 -10.18 -14.85
N THR A 367 -18.10 -9.38 -15.31
CA THR A 367 -19.14 -8.62 -14.59
C THR A 367 -18.71 -7.28 -13.98
N PRO A 368 -19.09 -6.14 -14.60
CA PRO A 368 -18.88 -4.83 -14.01
C PRO A 368 -19.71 -4.68 -12.74
N PHE A 369 -19.07 -4.21 -11.67
CA PHE A 369 -19.76 -3.62 -10.52
C PHE A 369 -20.54 -2.39 -11.02
N ARG A 370 -21.87 -2.49 -11.13
CA ARG A 370 -22.73 -1.34 -11.40
C ARG A 370 -22.61 -0.37 -10.22
N PRO A 371 -22.07 0.85 -10.37
CA PRO A 371 -22.19 1.85 -9.32
C PRO A 371 -23.67 2.12 -9.08
N ALA A 372 -24.07 2.23 -7.82
CA ALA A 372 -25.40 2.71 -7.44
C ALA A 372 -25.65 4.02 -8.22
N ARG A 373 -26.82 4.07 -8.91
CA ARG A 373 -27.27 5.24 -9.68
C ARG A 373 -26.94 6.52 -8.91
N ALA A 374 -26.23 7.43 -9.58
CA ALA A 374 -26.10 8.80 -9.11
C ALA A 374 -27.50 9.31 -8.76
N LEU A 375 -27.70 9.71 -7.50
CA LEU A 375 -28.88 10.47 -7.09
C LEU A 375 -28.91 11.70 -8.00
N THR A 376 -29.91 11.73 -8.88
CA THR A 376 -30.25 12.88 -9.71
C THR A 376 -30.39 14.10 -8.81
N ALA A 377 -29.72 15.19 -9.19
CA ALA A 377 -29.89 16.49 -8.56
C ALA A 377 -31.40 16.86 -8.50
N PRO A 378 -31.88 17.48 -7.42
CA PRO A 378 -33.26 17.94 -7.34
C PRO A 378 -33.52 18.97 -8.44
N ARG A 379 -34.60 18.75 -9.20
CA ARG A 379 -35.14 19.73 -10.13
C ARG A 379 -35.50 20.99 -9.34
N LEU A 380 -34.96 22.13 -9.76
CA LEU A 380 -35.50 23.44 -9.42
C LEU A 380 -36.95 23.45 -9.92
N LEU A 381 -37.89 23.63 -9.00
CA LEU A 381 -39.24 24.03 -9.35
C LEU A 381 -39.16 25.51 -9.70
N ASP A 382 -39.41 25.83 -10.98
CA ASP A 382 -39.78 27.18 -11.39
C ASP A 382 -41.08 27.53 -10.69
N GLY A 383 -41.02 28.50 -9.78
CA GLY A 383 -42.18 29.17 -9.24
C GLY A 383 -42.64 30.24 -10.23
N SER A 384 -43.73 29.96 -10.93
CA SER A 384 -44.57 30.99 -11.54
C SER A 384 -45.97 30.90 -10.92
N MET A 385 -46.41 32.05 -10.42
CA MET A 385 -47.66 32.39 -9.73
C MET A 385 -47.77 32.04 -8.25
#